data_AF-A0A5B7CWC0-F1
#
_entry.id   AF-A0A5B7CWC0-F1
#
_cell.length_a   1.000
_cell.length_b   1.000
_cell.length_c   1.000
_cell.angle_alpha   90.00
_cell.angle_beta   90.00
_cell.angle_gamma   90.00
#
_symmetry.space_group_name_H-M   'P 1'
#
loop_
_entity.id
_entity.type
_entity.pdbx_description
1 polymer ?
#
loop_
_entity_poly.entity_id
_entity_poly.type
_entity_poly.pdbx_seq_one_letter_code
_entity_poly.pdbx_strand_id
1 'polypeptide(L)' 'MEDSSEVLVCAAEYMKDRLYFVTLRTSGRPRSTANTHYFSIDDELVYENFYADFGPLNLAMLCRYCRKLNKKLKSNVTVY' A
#
# COMPACT_ATOMS: atom_id res chain seq x y z
N MET A 1 8.87 -25.74 -2.91
CA MET A 1 9.47 -24.39 -2.93
C MET A 1 8.67 -23.61 -3.95
N GLU A 2 7.67 -22.85 -3.50
CA GLU A 2 6.84 -22.06 -4.41
C GLU A 2 7.59 -20.75 -4.69
N ASP A 3 8.11 -20.66 -5.91
CA ASP A 3 8.57 -19.41 -6.50
C ASP A 3 7.33 -18.56 -6.80
N SER A 4 6.75 -17.97 -5.75
CA SER A 4 5.69 -16.98 -5.87
C SER A 4 6.32 -15.69 -6.34
N SER A 5 6.74 -15.65 -7.62
CA SER A 5 7.13 -14.42 -8.28
C SER A 5 5.94 -13.47 -8.21
N GLU A 6 5.97 -12.53 -7.26
CA GLU A 6 4.97 -11.48 -7.13
C GLU A 6 4.95 -10.71 -8.45
N VAL A 7 3.92 -10.94 -9.29
CA VAL A 7 3.85 -10.29 -10.60
C VAL A 7 3.45 -8.83 -10.37
N LEU A 8 4.46 -7.97 -10.30
CA LEU A 8 4.31 -6.52 -10.34
C LEU A 8 3.59 -6.15 -11.63
N VAL A 9 2.44 -5.53 -11.52
CA VAL A 9 1.66 -5.06 -12.69
C VAL A 9 2.10 -3.67 -13.07
N CYS A 10 2.18 -2.79 -12.06
CA CYS A 10 2.50 -1.39 -12.25
C CYS A 10 3.11 -0.82 -10.96
N ALA A 11 4.05 0.10 -11.11
CA ALA A 11 4.58 0.92 -10.04
C ALA A 11 4.59 2.39 -10.51
N ALA A 12 4.01 3.27 -9.72
CA ALA A 12 4.04 4.70 -9.92
C ALA A 12 4.85 5.37 -8.80
N GLU A 13 5.92 6.08 -9.18
CA GLU A 13 6.74 6.85 -8.25
C GLU A 13 6.03 8.16 -7.89
N TYR A 14 5.73 8.37 -6.62
CA TYR A 14 5.15 9.62 -6.11
C TYR A 14 6.19 10.50 -5.43
N MET A 15 7.18 9.88 -4.80
CA MET A 15 8.35 10.56 -4.24
C MET A 15 9.59 9.74 -4.54
N LYS A 16 10.56 10.38 -5.18
CA LYS A 16 11.79 9.73 -5.61
C LYS A 16 12.46 8.96 -4.48
N ASP A 17 12.75 7.68 -4.74
CA ASP A 17 13.44 6.77 -3.81
C ASP A 17 12.76 6.58 -2.44
N ARG A 18 11.49 6.99 -2.28
CA ARG A 18 10.79 6.96 -0.98
C ARG A 18 9.35 6.48 -1.00
N LEU A 19 8.57 6.81 -2.02
CA LEU A 19 7.14 6.48 -2.05
C LEU A 19 6.72 6.05 -3.44
N TYR A 20 6.25 4.80 -3.50
CA TYR A 20 5.73 4.18 -4.70
C TYR A 20 4.33 3.66 -4.42
N PHE A 21 3.42 3.88 -5.36
CA PHE A 21 2.14 3.17 -5.43
C PHE A 21 2.31 1.98 -6.35
N VAL A 22 2.01 0.77 -5.86
CA VAL A 22 2.20 -0.47 -6.62
C VAL A 22 0.89 -1.23 -6.75
N THR A 23 0.68 -1.85 -7.90
CA THR A 23 -0.43 -2.77 -8.16
C THR A 23 0.14 -4.16 -8.42
N LEU A 24 -0.30 -5.15 -7.64
CA LEU A 24 0.17 -6.54 -7.71
C LEU A 24 -1.01 -7.44 -8.12
N ARG A 25 -0.74 -8.47 -8.94
CA ARG A 25 -1.76 -9.44 -9.40
C ARG A 25 -1.95 -10.64 -8.47
N THR A 26 -1.17 -10.73 -7.40
CA THR A 26 -1.13 -11.87 -6.47
C THR A 26 -1.99 -11.63 -5.24
N SER A 27 -2.61 -12.68 -4.71
CA SER A 27 -3.48 -12.65 -3.52
C SER A 27 -2.74 -12.49 -2.18
N GLY A 28 -1.42 -12.67 -2.18
CA GLY A 28 -0.58 -12.51 -1.00
C GLY A 28 -0.07 -11.08 -0.81
N ARG A 29 0.03 -10.63 0.44
CA ARG A 29 0.76 -9.38 0.75
C ARG A 29 2.24 -9.57 0.40
N PRO A 30 2.84 -8.63 -0.34
CA PRO A 30 4.24 -8.72 -0.71
C PRO A 30 5.13 -8.70 0.53
N ARG A 31 6.20 -9.50 0.50
CA ARG A 31 7.14 -9.56 1.62
C ARG A 31 8.07 -8.35 1.60
N SER A 32 8.11 -7.58 2.70
CA SER A 32 9.08 -6.48 2.85
C SER A 32 10.51 -6.98 2.77
N THR A 33 11.38 -6.17 2.16
CA THR A 33 12.83 -6.37 2.12
C THR A 33 13.51 -5.43 3.13
N ALA A 34 14.84 -5.51 3.24
CA ALA A 34 15.61 -4.57 4.07
C ALA A 34 15.42 -3.10 3.65
N ASN A 35 15.18 -2.85 2.36
CA ASN A 35 15.11 -1.49 1.79
C ASN A 35 13.70 -1.08 1.36
N THR A 36 12.73 -2.00 1.39
CA THR A 36 11.39 -1.75 0.89
C THR A 36 10.36 -2.27 1.86
N HIS A 37 9.59 -1.35 2.44
CA HIS A 37 8.46 -1.66 3.29
C HIS A 37 7.16 -1.63 2.49
N TYR A 38 6.51 -2.77 2.33
CA TYR A 38 5.18 -2.83 1.73
C TYR A 38 4.08 -2.67 2.78
N PHE A 39 3.01 -1.97 2.41
CA PHE A 39 1.76 -1.96 3.17
C PHE A 39 0.58 -1.76 2.24
N SER A 40 -0.57 -2.29 2.63
CA SER A 40 -1.85 -2.02 1.99
C SER A 40 -2.84 -1.46 3.03
N ILE A 41 -3.96 -0.93 2.54
CA ILE A 41 -5.14 -0.52 3.29
C ILE A 41 -6.41 -1.29 2.88
N ASP A 42 -6.30 -2.26 1.97
CA ASP A 42 -7.44 -2.99 1.39
C ASP A 42 -8.33 -3.62 2.47
N ASP A 43 -7.74 -4.21 3.51
CA ASP A 43 -8.48 -4.83 4.63
C ASP A 43 -8.80 -3.86 5.78
N GLU A 44 -8.34 -2.61 5.73
CA GLU A 44 -8.43 -1.65 6.85
C GLU A 44 -9.36 -0.46 6.58
N LEU A 45 -9.41 -0.01 5.33
CA LEU A 45 -10.20 1.12 4.85
C LEU A 45 -11.14 0.62 3.76
N VAL A 46 -12.07 -0.24 4.16
CA VAL A 46 -13.06 -0.86 3.27
C VAL A 46 -14.19 0.13 3.01
N TYR A 47 -14.54 0.32 1.74
CA TYR A 47 -15.72 1.09 1.35
C TYR A 47 -16.99 0.26 1.61
N GLU A 48 -17.98 0.86 2.26
CA GLU A 48 -19.30 0.25 2.46
C GLU A 48 -20.21 0.66 1.29
N ASN A 49 -20.53 -0.28 0.41
CA ASN A 49 -21.33 -0.05 -0.80
C ASN A 49 -22.83 -0.03 -0.51
N PHE A 50 -23.58 0.80 -1.24
CA PHE A 50 -25.06 0.74 -1.22
C PHE A 50 -25.60 -0.27 -2.25
N TYR A 51 -24.95 -0.37 -3.41
CA TYR A 51 -25.27 -1.30 -4.49
C TYR A 51 -23.98 -1.77 -5.19
N ALA A 52 -23.76 -1.42 -6.45
CA ALA A 52 -22.57 -1.78 -7.22
C ALA A 52 -21.49 -0.68 -7.21
N ASP A 53 -21.65 0.35 -6.38
CA ASP A 53 -20.66 1.37 -6.10
C ASP A 53 -19.48 0.78 -5.32
N PHE A 54 -18.27 1.25 -5.62
CA PHE A 54 -17.03 0.77 -5.00
C PHE A 54 -16.20 1.92 -4.39
N GLY A 55 -16.73 3.13 -4.41
CA GLY A 55 -16.02 4.31 -3.92
C GLY A 55 -16.55 5.64 -4.46
N PRO A 56 -15.80 6.72 -4.20
CA PRO A 56 -14.52 6.77 -3.50
C PRO A 56 -14.66 6.57 -1.97
N LEU A 57 -13.54 6.29 -1.30
CA LEU A 57 -13.50 6.32 0.17
C LEU A 57 -13.90 7.70 0.70
N ASN A 58 -14.57 7.72 1.85
CA ASN A 58 -14.99 8.96 2.49
C ASN A 58 -13.81 9.73 3.13
N LEU A 59 -14.07 10.98 3.53
CA LEU A 59 -13.05 11.87 4.07
C LEU A 59 -12.40 11.36 5.37
N ALA A 60 -13.15 10.67 6.23
CA ALA A 60 -12.61 10.11 7.46
C ALA A 60 -11.55 9.02 7.16
N MET A 61 -11.79 8.18 6.14
CA MET A 61 -10.84 7.18 5.68
C MET A 61 -9.61 7.81 5.02
N LEU A 62 -9.78 8.88 4.22
CA LEU A 62 -8.66 9.65 3.68
C LEU A 62 -7.79 10.23 4.81
N CYS A 63 -8.39 10.81 5.84
CA CYS A 63 -7.66 11.31 7.01
C CYS A 63 -6.87 10.20 7.73
N ARG A 64 -7.45 9.00 7.86
CA ARG A 64 -6.76 7.82 8.43
C ARG A 64 -5.57 7.41 7.57
N TYR A 65 -5.74 7.35 6.25
CA TYR A 65 -4.67 7.05 5.30
C TYR A 65 -3.52 8.06 5.42
N CYS A 66 -3.81 9.36 5.36
CA CYS A 66 -2.78 10.41 5.48
C CYS A 66 -2.00 10.31 6.79
N ARG A 67 -2.67 10.07 7.93
CA ARG A 67 -1.99 9.86 9.23
C ARG A 67 -1.09 8.63 9.22
N LYS A 68 -1.57 7.50 8.68
CA LYS A 68 -0.80 6.26 8.58
C LYS A 68 0.43 6.42 7.68
N LEU A 69 0.26 7.00 6.50
CA LEU A 69 1.34 7.26 5.54
C LEU A 69 2.38 8.20 6.16
N ASN A 70 1.97 9.30 6.78
CA ASN A 70 2.89 10.24 7.43
C ASN A 70 3.69 9.58 8.56
N LYS A 71 3.09 8.65 9.33
CA LYS A 71 3.82 7.88 10.34
C LYS A 71 4.91 7.01 9.71
N LYS A 72 4.60 6.34 8.59
CA LYS A 72 5.57 5.50 7.85
C LYS A 72 6.69 6.31 7.20
N LEU A 73 6.39 7.49 6.66
CA LEU A 73 7.40 8.37 6.07
C LEU A 73 8.36 8.95 7.11
N LYS A 74 7.94 9.06 8.38
CA LYS A 74 8.76 9.55 9.50
C LYS A 74 9.57 8.45 10.18
N SER A 75 9.20 7.17 10.05
CA SER A 75 10.03 6.08 10.55
C SER A 75 11.23 5.92 9.63
N ASN A 76 12.43 6.16 10.14
CA ASN A 76 13.67 5.91 9.40
C ASN A 76 13.75 4.42 9.05
N VAL A 77 13.95 4.10 7.77
CA VAL A 77 14.51 2.81 7.39
C VAL A 77 16.01 2.93 7.70
N THR A 78 16.43 2.42 8.85
CA THR A 78 17.86 2.36 9.19
C THR A 78 18.49 1.30 8.29
N VAL A 79 19.24 1.75 7.29
CA VAL A 79 20.13 0.87 6.51
C VAL A 79 21.39 0.66 7.37
N TYR A 80 21.66 -0.59 7.75
CA TYR A 80 22.96 -1.01 8.29
C TYR A 80 23.86 -1.44 7.14
#